data_AF-W4Q5I8-F1
#
_entry.id   AF-W4Q5I8-F1
#
_cell.length_a   1.000
_cell.length_b   1.000
_cell.length_c   1.000
_cell.angle_alpha   90.00
_cell.angle_beta   90.00
_cell.angle_gamma   90.00
#
_symmetry.space_group_name_H-M   'P 1'
#
loop_
_entity.id
_entity.type
_entity.pdbx_description
1 polymer ?
#
loop_
_entity_poly.entity_id
_entity_poly.type
_entity_poly.pdbx_seq_one_letter_code
_entity_poly.pdbx_strand_id
1 'polypeptide(L)'
;MGHDIVGYNKAGIEIAYARFNMWNDNATILYTLLDAEHYNAGVSGSGNSSTFSVQQIEKALKNYKNFFPHGDISLLKNDSSTWDQKQILHFIENCFSTAQKEGSVRVLFC
;
A
#
# COMPACT_ATOMS: atom_id res chain seq x y z
N MET A 1 -9.37 12.82 10.06
CA MET A 1 -8.12 12.95 9.31
C MET A 1 -7.40 11.62 9.33
N GLY A 2 -6.75 11.26 8.24
CA GLY A 2 -6.13 9.96 8.03
C GLY A 2 -5.53 9.88 6.64
N HIS A 3 -4.90 8.76 6.34
CA HIS A 3 -4.27 8.49 5.04
C HIS A 3 -5.17 7.52 4.27
N ASP A 4 -5.60 7.95 3.10
CA ASP A 4 -6.40 7.18 2.16
C ASP A 4 -5.53 6.91 0.92
N ILE A 5 -5.10 5.67 0.73
CA ILE A 5 -4.25 5.27 -0.39
C ILE A 5 -5.06 4.37 -1.31
N VAL A 6 -5.20 4.77 -2.57
CA VAL A 6 -6.10 4.11 -3.53
C VAL A 6 -5.33 3.70 -4.78
N GLY A 7 -5.39 2.43 -5.14
CA GLY A 7 -4.83 1.88 -6.36
C GLY A 7 -5.87 1.80 -7.47
N TYR A 8 -5.50 2.23 -8.67
CA TYR A 8 -6.32 2.20 -9.88
C TYR A 8 -5.61 1.44 -11.00
N ASN A 9 -6.39 0.73 -11.80
CA ASN A 9 -5.92 0.15 -13.05
C ASN A 9 -5.88 1.18 -14.19
N LYS A 10 -5.50 0.78 -15.41
CA LYS A 10 -5.42 1.69 -16.57
C LYS A 10 -6.78 2.22 -17.02
N ALA A 11 -7.86 1.50 -16.74
CA ALA A 11 -9.23 1.95 -17.00
C ALA A 11 -9.74 2.95 -15.96
N GLY A 12 -8.95 3.26 -14.91
CA GLY A 12 -9.36 4.14 -13.83
C GLY A 12 -10.30 3.48 -12.81
N ILE A 13 -10.41 2.15 -12.82
CA ILE A 13 -11.19 1.37 -11.87
C ILE A 13 -10.34 1.15 -10.61
N GLU A 14 -10.93 1.36 -9.44
CA GLU A 14 -10.30 1.05 -8.15
C GLU A 14 -10.05 -0.45 -8.02
N ILE A 15 -8.83 -0.83 -7.69
CA ILE A 15 -8.39 -2.22 -7.51
C ILE A 15 -7.88 -2.52 -6.10
N ALA A 16 -7.54 -1.48 -5.34
CA ALA A 16 -6.93 -1.60 -4.03
C ALA A 16 -7.21 -0.35 -3.21
N TYR A 17 -7.44 -0.52 -1.91
CA TYR A 17 -7.66 0.58 -0.99
C TYR A 17 -7.03 0.26 0.36
N ALA A 18 -6.35 1.24 0.93
CA ALA A 18 -5.81 1.20 2.28
C ALA A 18 -6.12 2.50 3.02
N ARG A 19 -6.66 2.38 4.22
CA ARG A 19 -7.02 3.50 5.10
C ARG A 19 -6.31 3.39 6.43
N PHE A 20 -5.71 4.49 6.86
CA PHE A 20 -5.06 4.63 8.15
C PHE A 20 -5.59 5.87 8.87
N ASN A 21 -5.72 5.81 10.20
CA ASN A 21 -6.05 7.01 10.97
C ASN A 21 -4.80 7.92 11.10
N MET A 22 -4.99 9.18 11.51
CA MET A 22 -3.91 10.18 11.58
C MET A 22 -2.73 9.81 12.51
N TRP A 23 -2.92 8.89 13.45
CA TRP A 23 -1.93 8.48 14.44
C TRP A 23 -1.41 7.06 14.17
N ASN A 24 -1.65 6.54 12.97
CA ASN A 24 -1.29 5.18 12.62
C ASN A 24 0.03 5.17 11.87
N ASP A 25 1.09 4.83 12.59
CA ASP A 25 2.46 4.76 12.05
C ASP A 25 2.59 3.75 10.89
N ASN A 26 1.69 2.77 10.78
CA ASN A 26 1.69 1.83 9.65
C ASN A 26 1.42 2.52 8.31
N ALA A 27 0.81 3.71 8.30
CA ALA A 27 0.65 4.50 7.09
C ALA A 27 2.03 4.79 6.45
N THR A 28 3.01 5.16 7.27
CA THR A 28 4.38 5.47 6.81
C THR A 28 5.05 4.26 6.15
N ILE A 29 4.75 3.06 6.64
CA ILE A 29 5.27 1.81 6.06
C ILE A 29 4.78 1.66 4.61
N LEU A 30 3.50 1.91 4.33
CA LEU A 30 3.01 1.80 2.94
C LEU A 30 3.65 2.85 2.02
N TYR A 31 3.86 4.08 2.49
CA TYR A 31 4.62 5.08 1.72
C TYR A 31 6.04 4.61 1.44
N THR A 32 6.75 4.07 2.44
CA THR A 32 8.12 3.58 2.27
C THR A 32 8.22 2.34 1.38
N LEU A 33 7.26 1.42 1.48
CA LEU A 33 7.23 0.25 0.59
C LEU A 33 7.05 0.67 -0.87
N LEU A 34 6.30 1.74 -1.11
CA LEU A 34 6.08 2.32 -2.43
C LEU A 34 7.13 3.37 -2.85
N ASP A 35 8.16 3.66 -2.01
CA ASP A 35 9.15 4.72 -2.31
C ASP A 35 8.46 6.07 -2.60
N ALA A 36 7.51 6.41 -1.74
CA ALA A 36 6.46 7.41 -1.94
C ALA A 36 6.36 8.41 -0.77
N GLU A 37 7.39 8.55 0.06
CA GLU A 37 7.41 9.39 1.26
C GLU A 37 7.10 10.86 0.95
N HIS A 38 7.47 11.36 -0.23
CA HIS A 38 7.18 12.73 -0.66
C HIS A 38 5.68 13.00 -0.87
N TYR A 39 4.84 11.96 -0.91
CA TYR A 39 3.38 12.10 -0.94
C TYR A 39 2.73 12.09 0.46
N ASN A 40 3.50 11.87 1.51
CA ASN A 40 3.03 12.00 2.89
C ASN A 40 3.04 13.48 3.32
N ALA A 41 1.86 14.05 3.58
CA ALA A 41 1.68 15.45 3.97
C ALA A 41 1.49 15.63 5.50
N GLY A 42 1.88 14.64 6.31
CA GLY A 42 1.80 14.67 7.77
C GLY A 42 0.67 13.80 8.30
N VAL A 43 -0.55 14.32 8.34
CA VAL A 43 -1.74 13.62 8.88
C VAL A 43 -2.67 13.04 7.78
N SER A 44 -2.28 13.26 6.52
CA SER A 44 -2.97 12.82 5.31
C SER A 44 -1.97 12.65 4.16
N GLY A 45 -2.45 12.13 3.03
CA GLY A 45 -1.73 12.22 1.78
C GLY A 45 -1.76 13.61 1.17
N SER A 46 -0.90 13.82 0.17
CA SER A 46 -0.78 15.07 -0.60
C SER A 46 -1.91 15.35 -1.59
N GLY A 47 -2.83 14.41 -1.80
CA GLY A 47 -3.83 14.42 -2.87
C GLY A 47 -3.26 14.11 -4.27
N ASN A 48 -1.96 13.83 -4.38
CA ASN A 48 -1.29 13.55 -5.65
C ASN A 48 -1.23 12.03 -5.93
N SER A 49 -0.84 11.65 -7.14
CA SER A 49 -0.75 10.26 -7.57
C SER A 49 0.54 9.97 -8.32
N SER A 50 0.92 8.69 -8.34
CA SER A 50 2.06 8.19 -9.11
C SER A 50 1.69 6.90 -9.84
N THR A 51 2.39 6.62 -10.94
CA THR A 51 2.24 5.35 -11.67
C THR A 51 3.41 4.45 -11.36
N PHE A 52 3.12 3.20 -11.00
CA PHE A 52 4.09 2.19 -10.59
C PHE A 52 4.15 1.07 -11.62
N SER A 53 5.37 0.68 -12.01
CA SER A 53 5.61 -0.49 -12.85
C SER A 53 5.48 -1.79 -12.05
N VAL A 54 5.40 -2.92 -12.77
CA VAL A 54 5.42 -4.26 -12.15
C VAL A 54 6.61 -4.44 -11.23
N GLN A 55 7.81 -4.02 -11.66
CA GLN A 55 9.04 -4.19 -10.89
C GLN A 55 9.05 -3.35 -9.61
N GLN A 56 8.46 -2.15 -9.63
CA GLN A 56 8.35 -1.31 -8.43
C GLN A 56 7.41 -1.93 -7.41
N ILE A 57 6.27 -2.46 -7.84
CA ILE A 57 5.33 -3.15 -6.95
C ILE A 57 5.91 -4.48 -6.45
N GLU A 58 6.64 -5.22 -7.29
CA GLU A 58 7.34 -6.44 -6.86
C GLU A 58 8.37 -6.14 -5.77
N LYS A 59 9.14 -5.05 -5.94
CA LYS A 59 10.08 -4.56 -4.92
C LYS A 59 9.34 -4.23 -3.62
N ALA A 60 8.18 -3.57 -3.70
CA ALA A 60 7.35 -3.27 -2.53
C ALA A 60 6.91 -4.56 -1.82
N LEU A 61 6.43 -5.57 -2.56
CA LEU A 61 6.02 -6.86 -2.00
C LEU A 61 7.18 -7.63 -1.35
N LYS A 62 8.37 -7.59 -1.96
CA LYS A 62 9.58 -8.19 -1.37
C LYS A 62 9.99 -7.45 -0.10
N ASN A 63 9.96 -6.13 -0.11
CA ASN A 63 10.30 -5.30 1.05
C ASN A 63 9.30 -5.50 2.19
N TYR A 64 8.02 -5.67 1.91
CA TYR A 64 7.00 -5.97 2.91
C TYR A 64 7.39 -7.18 3.77
N LYS A 65 7.88 -8.25 3.13
CA LYS A 65 8.34 -9.46 3.84
C LYS A 65 9.54 -9.21 4.75
N ASN A 66 10.37 -8.21 4.43
CA ASN A 66 11.49 -7.80 5.28
C ASN A 66 11.03 -6.93 6.46
N PHE A 67 10.04 -6.06 6.26
CA PHE A 67 9.42 -5.27 7.33
C PHE A 67 8.64 -6.16 8.32
N PHE A 68 8.02 -7.23 7.82
CA PHE A 68 7.22 -8.16 8.60
C PHE A 68 7.75 -9.60 8.45
N PRO A 69 8.90 -9.93 9.06
CA PRO A 69 9.59 -11.22 8.87
C PRO A 69 8.82 -12.44 9.41
N HIS A 70 7.81 -12.23 10.26
CA HIS A 70 6.86 -13.26 10.71
C HIS A 70 5.54 -13.23 9.94
N GLY A 71 5.57 -12.79 8.67
CA GLY A 71 4.42 -12.59 7.78
C GLY A 71 3.59 -13.83 7.42
N ASP A 72 3.62 -14.88 8.24
CA ASP A 72 2.59 -15.89 8.25
C ASP A 72 1.37 -15.31 8.96
N ILE A 73 0.58 -14.55 8.20
CA ILE A 73 -0.65 -13.87 8.65
C ILE A 73 -1.64 -14.87 9.29
N SER A 74 -1.51 -16.15 8.96
CA SER A 74 -2.25 -17.28 9.54
C SER A 74 -1.98 -17.49 11.04
N LEU A 75 -0.84 -17.02 11.57
CA LEU A 75 -0.43 -17.15 12.97
C LEU A 75 -0.78 -15.92 13.82
N LEU A 76 -1.17 -14.81 13.19
CA LEU A 76 -1.38 -13.53 13.85
C LEU A 76 -2.84 -13.39 14.33
N LYS A 77 -3.08 -13.85 15.56
CA LYS A 77 -4.34 -13.71 16.31
C LYS A 77 -4.68 -12.24 16.54
N ASN A 78 -5.81 -11.81 15.99
CA ASN A 78 -6.79 -10.82 16.48
C ASN A 78 -6.36 -9.47 17.11
N ASP A 79 -5.12 -9.00 16.95
CA ASP A 79 -4.73 -7.64 17.35
C ASP A 79 -4.93 -6.64 16.22
N SER A 80 -5.31 -5.40 16.56
CA SER A 80 -5.48 -4.29 15.60
C SER A 80 -4.23 -4.02 14.76
N SER A 81 -3.03 -4.23 15.33
CA SER A 81 -1.75 -4.16 14.61
C SER A 81 -1.65 -5.17 13.46
N THR A 82 -2.41 -6.27 13.49
CA THR A 82 -2.44 -7.27 12.42
C THR A 82 -3.33 -6.85 11.26
N TRP A 83 -4.31 -5.97 11.51
CA TRP A 83 -5.26 -5.54 10.49
C TRP A 83 -4.59 -4.60 9.48
N ASP A 84 -3.79 -3.64 9.95
CA ASP A 84 -3.05 -2.74 9.06
C ASP A 84 -2.04 -3.48 8.19
N GLN A 85 -1.33 -4.45 8.76
CA GLN A 85 -0.39 -5.30 8.01
C GLN A 85 -1.11 -6.09 6.92
N LYS A 86 -2.24 -6.72 7.24
CA LYS A 86 -3.11 -7.41 6.27
C LYS A 86 -3.58 -6.47 5.17
N GLN A 87 -4.01 -5.26 5.53
CA GLN A 87 -4.45 -4.25 4.60
C GLN A 87 -3.32 -3.82 3.65
N ILE A 88 -2.11 -3.56 4.17
CA ILE A 88 -0.92 -3.23 3.38
C ILE A 88 -0.59 -4.36 2.41
N LEU A 89 -0.56 -5.61 2.88
CA LEU A 89 -0.27 -6.75 2.01
C LEU A 89 -1.31 -6.87 0.89
N HIS A 90 -2.59 -6.86 1.25
CA HIS A 90 -3.68 -6.99 0.28
C HIS A 90 -3.65 -5.85 -0.75
N PHE A 91 -3.32 -4.63 -0.31
CA PHE A 91 -3.13 -3.50 -1.22
C PHE A 91 -2.03 -3.77 -2.24
N ILE A 92 -0.85 -4.20 -1.78
CA ILE A 92 0.31 -4.47 -2.64
C ILE A 92 0.04 -5.67 -3.56
N GLU A 93 -0.60 -6.74 -3.08
CA GLU A 93 -0.92 -7.93 -3.87
C GLU A 93 -1.91 -7.62 -5.01
N ASN A 94 -2.95 -6.82 -4.74
CA ASN A 94 -3.90 -6.41 -5.78
C ASN A 94 -3.25 -5.49 -6.81
N CYS A 95 -2.42 -4.55 -6.36
CA CYS A 95 -1.59 -3.73 -7.24
C CYS A 95 -0.67 -4.61 -8.09
N PHE A 96 -0.05 -5.65 -7.51
CA PHE A 96 0.86 -6.53 -8.21
C PHE A 96 0.15 -7.38 -9.26
N SER A 97 -0.97 -8.01 -8.90
CA SER A 97 -1.78 -8.80 -9.83
C SER A 97 -2.25 -7.96 -11.01
N THR A 98 -2.64 -6.71 -10.76
CA THR A 98 -3.07 -5.80 -11.83
C THR A 98 -1.89 -5.33 -12.67
N ALA A 99 -0.78 -4.94 -12.04
CA ALA A 99 0.42 -4.52 -12.76
C ALA A 99 0.97 -5.66 -13.63
N GLN A 100 0.93 -6.92 -13.18
CA GLN A 100 1.32 -8.06 -14.02
C GLN A 100 0.46 -8.21 -15.28
N LYS A 101 -0.84 -7.90 -15.20
CA LYS A 101 -1.77 -7.99 -16.34
C LYS A 101 -1.69 -6.77 -17.26
N GLU A 102 -1.59 -5.58 -16.67
CA GLU A 102 -1.75 -4.31 -17.38
C GLU A 102 -0.42 -3.55 -17.58
N GLY A 103 0.67 -3.99 -16.96
CA GLY A 103 2.01 -3.41 -17.01
C GLY A 103 2.29 -2.33 -15.95
N SER A 104 1.25 -1.68 -15.43
CA SER A 104 1.37 -0.64 -14.40
C SER A 104 0.06 -0.42 -13.64
N VAL A 105 0.16 0.23 -12.49
CA VAL A 105 -0.99 0.72 -11.69
C VAL A 105 -0.75 2.16 -11.28
N ARG A 106 -1.83 2.93 -11.10
CA ARG A 106 -1.77 4.29 -10.58
C ARG A 106 -2.19 4.30 -9.12
N VAL A 107 -1.39 4.87 -8.24
CA VAL A 107 -1.72 5.00 -6.81
C VAL A 107 -1.92 6.47 -6.47
N LEU A 108 -3.04 6.78 -5.84
CA LEU A 108 -3.44 8.08 -5.30
C LEU A 108 -3.20 8.09 -3.79
N PHE A 109 -2.66 9.20 -3.27
CA PHE A 109 -2.35 9.37 -1.85
C PHE A 109 -3.13 10.57 -1.29
N CYS A 110 -4.24 10.32 -0.60
CA CYS A 110 -5.13 11.33 -0.02
C CYS A 110 -5.11 11.34 1.51
#